data_AF-A0A443SI21-F1
#
_entry.id   AF-A0A443SI21-F1
#
_cell.length_a   1.000
_cell.length_b   1.000
_cell.length_c   1.000
_cell.angle_alpha   90.00
_cell.angle_beta   90.00
_cell.angle_gamma   90.00
#
_symmetry.space_group_name_H-M   'P 1'
#
loop_
_entity.id
_entity.type
_entity.pdbx_description
1 polymer ?
#
loop_
_entity_poly.entity_id
_entity_poly.type
_entity_poly.pdbx_seq_one_letter_code
_entity_poly.pdbx_strand_id
1 'polypeptide(L)'
;IEYVDTKRRNLVSHIYLISFAVTFALTPLIAYYARNWRLLSIATSAPTILVVFIFALLPESVRWLKTRNAQQMMATLKRVAAINGKEVSENVLKSICTAKHDEKPLNCILKHKKLLMVFVNTNIIW
;
A
#
# COMPACT_ATOMS: atom_id res chain seq x y z
N ILE A 1 0.91 -2.81 0.12
CA ILE A 1 2.06 -3.76 0.16
C ILE A 1 2.41 -4.18 1.59
N GLU A 2 2.28 -3.30 2.57
CA GLU A 2 2.61 -3.59 3.98
C GLU A 2 1.79 -4.74 4.59
N TYR A 3 0.47 -4.72 4.43
CA TYR A 3 -0.44 -5.73 4.98
C TYR A 3 -0.52 -7.04 4.19
N VAL A 4 0.18 -7.13 3.05
CA VAL A 4 0.11 -8.28 2.15
C VAL A 4 1.36 -9.12 2.32
N ASP A 5 1.17 -10.42 2.47
CA ASP A 5 2.29 -11.36 2.53
C ASP A 5 3.14 -11.29 1.26
N THR A 6 4.45 -11.50 1.41
CA THR A 6 5.44 -11.30 0.36
C THR A 6 5.13 -12.09 -0.91
N LYS A 7 4.57 -13.31 -0.75
CA LYS A 7 4.19 -14.17 -1.87
C LYS A 7 3.04 -13.62 -2.72
N ARG A 8 2.15 -12.81 -2.13
CA ARG A 8 0.95 -12.29 -2.78
C ARG A 8 1.08 -10.83 -3.23
N ARG A 9 2.21 -10.17 -2.94
CA ARG A 9 2.43 -8.75 -3.28
C ARG A 9 2.27 -8.47 -4.76
N ASN A 10 2.90 -9.29 -5.61
CA ASN A 10 2.81 -9.11 -7.07
C ASN A 10 1.37 -9.22 -7.54
N LEU A 11 0.61 -10.20 -7.05
CA LEU A 11 -0.79 -10.37 -7.42
C LEU A 11 -1.63 -9.13 -7.08
N VAL A 12 -1.46 -8.56 -5.88
CA VAL A 12 -2.18 -7.33 -5.50
C VAL A 12 -1.82 -6.15 -6.39
N SER A 13 -0.53 -5.99 -6.72
CA SER A 13 -0.09 -4.95 -7.67
C SER A 13 -0.67 -5.13 -9.07
N HIS A 14 -0.72 -6.37 -9.58
CA HIS A 14 -1.31 -6.64 -10.89
C HIS A 14 -2.82 -6.43 -10.91
N ILE A 15 -3.54 -6.85 -9.85
CA ILE A 15 -4.98 -6.56 -9.73
C ILE A 15 -5.24 -5.05 -9.78
N TYR A 16 -4.44 -4.26 -9.07
CA TYR A 16 -4.55 -2.80 -9.13
C TYR A 16 -4.36 -2.26 -10.56
N LEU A 17 -3.33 -2.71 -11.27
CA LEU A 17 -3.07 -2.30 -12.65
C LEU A 17 -4.20 -2.72 -13.61
N ILE A 18 -4.73 -3.93 -13.46
CA ILE A 18 -5.85 -4.43 -14.27
C ILE A 18 -7.09 -3.58 -14.01
N SER A 19 -7.43 -3.31 -12.75
CA SER A 19 -8.56 -2.44 -12.39
C SER A 19 -8.43 -1.04 -12.99
N PHE A 20 -7.21 -0.49 -13.01
CA PHE A 20 -6.93 0.78 -13.66
C PHE A 20 -7.16 0.71 -15.17
N ALA A 21 -6.60 -0.29 -15.85
CA ALA A 21 -6.79 -0.49 -17.29
C ALA A 21 -8.28 -0.63 -17.67
N VAL A 22 -9.04 -1.42 -16.91
CA VAL A 22 -10.49 -1.59 -17.10
C VAL A 22 -11.22 -0.25 -16.95
N THR A 23 -10.87 0.54 -15.93
CA THR A 23 -11.50 1.86 -15.71
C THR A 23 -11.26 2.78 -16.90
N PHE A 24 -10.03 2.85 -17.42
CA PHE A 24 -9.71 3.65 -18.60
C PHE A 24 -10.41 3.16 -19.86
N ALA A 25 -10.55 1.86 -20.05
CA ALA A 25 -11.28 1.28 -21.18
C ALA A 25 -12.80 1.55 -21.11
N LEU A 26 -13.39 1.55 -19.91
CA LEU A 26 -14.81 1.82 -19.70
C LEU A 26 -15.16 3.31 -19.81
N THR A 27 -14.22 4.20 -19.47
CA THR A 27 -14.45 5.66 -19.49
C THR A 27 -15.00 6.20 -20.82
N PRO A 28 -14.42 5.89 -22.00
CA PRO A 28 -14.96 6.36 -23.28
C PRO A 28 -16.32 5.75 -23.61
N LEU A 29 -16.60 4.50 -23.18
CA LEU A 29 -17.91 3.89 -23.37
C LEU A 29 -18.98 4.65 -22.56
N ILE A 30 -18.70 4.96 -21.31
CA ILE A 30 -19.60 5.75 -20.46
C ILE A 30 -19.78 7.16 -21.04
N ALA A 31 -18.71 7.78 -21.53
CA ALA A 31 -18.77 9.09 -22.17
C ALA A 31 -19.66 9.10 -23.42
N TYR A 32 -19.60 8.03 -24.22
CA TYR A 32 -20.44 7.85 -25.41
C TYR A 32 -21.94 7.81 -25.07
N TYR A 33 -22.32 7.04 -24.04
CA TYR A 33 -23.73 6.91 -23.63
C TYR A 33 -24.25 8.12 -22.83
N ALA A 34 -23.44 8.68 -21.94
CA ALA A 34 -23.88 9.80 -21.09
C ALA A 34 -24.14 11.07 -21.90
N ARG A 35 -23.37 11.29 -22.98
CA ARG A 35 -23.45 12.44 -23.94
C ARG A 35 -23.47 13.84 -23.31
N ASN A 36 -23.34 13.92 -21.99
CA ASN A 36 -23.39 15.10 -21.15
C ASN A 36 -22.21 15.02 -20.17
N TRP A 37 -21.34 16.03 -20.23
CA TRP A 37 -20.14 16.10 -19.42
C TRP A 37 -20.44 16.08 -17.91
N ARG A 38 -21.60 16.60 -17.47
CA ARG A 38 -21.98 16.60 -16.05
C ARG A 38 -22.23 15.19 -15.52
N LEU A 39 -22.91 14.35 -16.30
CA LEU A 39 -23.17 12.96 -15.94
C LEU A 39 -21.86 12.15 -15.91
N LEU A 40 -20.94 12.44 -16.85
CA LEU A 40 -19.61 11.81 -16.87
C LEU A 40 -18.77 12.21 -15.64
N SER A 41 -18.81 13.48 -15.23
CA SER A 41 -18.11 13.95 -14.02
C SER A 41 -18.67 13.32 -12.75
N ILE A 42 -19.99 13.18 -12.64
CA ILE A 42 -20.62 12.51 -11.49
C ILE A 42 -20.25 11.02 -11.47
N ALA A 43 -20.35 10.34 -12.61
CA ALA A 43 -20.03 8.91 -12.72
C ALA A 43 -18.57 8.59 -12.36
N THR A 44 -17.63 9.45 -12.74
CA THR A 44 -16.20 9.29 -12.42
C THR A 44 -15.86 9.69 -10.98
N SER A 45 -16.60 10.64 -10.40
CA SER A 45 -16.37 11.12 -9.02
C SER A 45 -17.02 10.24 -7.96
N ALA A 46 -18.11 9.55 -8.29
CA ALA A 46 -18.84 8.73 -7.32
C ALA A 46 -17.99 7.62 -6.66
N PRO A 47 -17.18 6.83 -7.40
CA PRO A 47 -16.27 5.85 -6.79
C PRO A 47 -15.24 6.48 -5.85
N THR A 48 -14.78 7.71 -6.16
CA THR A 48 -13.78 8.42 -5.33
C THR A 48 -14.33 8.76 -3.95
N ILE A 49 -15.63 9.05 -3.84
CA ILE A 49 -16.27 9.32 -2.54
C ILE A 49 -16.23 8.07 -1.65
N LEU A 50 -16.45 6.87 -2.23
CA LEU A 50 -16.34 5.61 -1.47
C LEU A 50 -14.93 5.38 -0.93
N VAL A 51 -13.91 5.78 -1.68
CA VAL A 51 -12.51 5.66 -1.25
C VAL A 51 -12.25 6.47 0.03
N VAL A 52 -12.85 7.66 0.18
CA VAL A 52 -12.72 8.47 1.41
C VAL A 52 -13.21 7.72 2.64
N PHE A 53 -14.34 7.02 2.54
CA PHE A 53 -14.87 6.20 3.64
C PHE A 53 -13.98 5.00 3.93
N ILE A 54 -13.41 4.36 2.91
CA ILE A 54 -12.46 3.24 3.07
C ILE A 54 -11.20 3.71 3.82
N PHE A 55 -10.68 4.91 3.51
CA PHE A 55 -9.52 5.46 4.22
C PHE A 55 -9.79 5.67 5.71
N ALA A 56 -11.01 6.06 6.10
CA ALA A 56 -11.37 6.21 7.51
C ALA A 56 -11.41 4.88 8.29
N LEU A 57 -11.71 3.78 7.58
CA LEU A 57 -11.75 2.42 8.16
C LEU A 57 -10.36 1.75 8.17
N LEU A 58 -9.45 2.20 7.31
CA LEU A 58 -8.15 1.58 7.13
C LEU A 58 -7.25 1.85 8.35
N PRO A 59 -6.67 0.81 8.97
CA PRO A 59 -5.74 1.03 10.08
C PRO A 59 -4.48 1.75 9.59
N GLU A 60 -3.96 2.68 10.39
CA GLU A 60 -2.67 3.32 10.14
C GLU A 60 -1.55 2.29 9.97
N SER A 61 -0.52 2.62 9.18
CA SER A 61 0.64 1.78 8.90
C SER A 61 1.31 1.26 10.19
N VAL A 62 1.50 -0.06 10.30
CA VAL A 62 2.18 -0.72 11.42
C VAL A 62 3.63 -0.24 11.54
N ARG A 63 4.32 -0.04 10.40
CA ARG A 63 5.69 0.48 10.34
C ARG A 63 5.79 1.90 10.86
N TRP A 64 4.81 2.75 10.54
CA TRP A 64 4.73 4.11 11.06
C TRP A 64 4.42 4.15 12.56
N LEU A 65 3.45 3.33 13.00
CA LEU A 65 3.10 3.23 14.41
C LEU A 65 4.26 2.69 15.25
N LYS A 66 5.13 1.83 14.69
CA LYS A 66 6.31 1.33 15.40
C LYS A 66 7.25 2.44 15.88
N THR A 67 7.44 3.50 15.10
CA THR A 67 8.35 4.61 15.47
C THR A 67 7.65 5.69 16.28
N ARG A 68 6.34 5.87 16.09
CA ARG A 68 5.57 6.97 16.72
C ARG A 68 4.83 6.56 17.98
N ASN A 69 4.17 5.40 17.99
CA ASN A 69 3.34 4.94 19.09
C ASN A 69 3.23 3.40 19.13
N ALA A 70 4.12 2.77 19.91
CA ALA A 70 4.19 1.32 20.03
C ALA A 70 2.91 0.68 20.62
N GLN A 71 2.18 1.37 21.51
CA GLN A 71 0.95 0.84 22.08
C GLN A 71 -0.16 0.71 21.03
N GLN A 72 -0.31 1.74 20.19
CA GLN A 72 -1.31 1.74 19.12
C GLN A 72 -0.97 0.70 18.04
N MET A 73 0.32 0.47 17.76
CA MET A 73 0.77 -0.62 16.90
C MET A 73 0.34 -2.00 17.42
N MET A 74 0.54 -2.27 18.71
CA MET A 74 0.14 -3.55 19.33
C MET A 74 -1.38 -3.76 19.23
N ALA A 75 -2.18 -2.72 19.49
CA ALA A 75 -3.63 -2.79 19.37
C ALA A 75 -4.08 -3.10 17.93
N THR A 76 -3.49 -2.43 16.94
CA THR A 76 -3.76 -2.69 15.52
C THR A 76 -3.39 -4.12 15.13
N LEU A 77 -2.22 -4.62 15.54
CA LEU A 77 -1.79 -5.99 15.24
C LEU A 77 -2.69 -7.04 15.91
N LYS A 78 -3.10 -6.84 17.17
CA LYS A 78 -4.07 -7.72 17.83
C LYS A 78 -5.39 -7.76 17.08
N ARG A 79 -5.89 -6.60 16.62
CA ARG A 79 -7.13 -6.52 15.83
C ARG A 79 -7.02 -7.27 14.50
N VAL A 80 -5.93 -7.05 13.76
CA VAL A 80 -5.68 -7.72 12.48
C VAL A 80 -5.52 -9.24 12.68
N ALA A 81 -4.87 -9.67 13.75
CA ALA A 81 -4.73 -11.08 14.08
C ALA A 81 -6.09 -11.73 14.36
N ALA A 82 -6.95 -11.07 15.17
CA ALA A 82 -8.30 -11.54 15.46
C ALA A 82 -9.15 -11.68 14.19
N ILE A 83 -9.10 -10.71 13.27
CA ILE A 83 -9.80 -10.77 11.97
C ILE A 83 -9.31 -11.97 11.14
N ASN A 84 -8.01 -12.27 11.20
CA ASN A 84 -7.41 -13.41 10.50
C ASN A 84 -7.56 -14.74 11.26
N GLY A 85 -8.30 -14.78 12.37
CA GLY A 85 -8.48 -15.99 13.19
C GLY A 85 -7.18 -16.49 13.84
N LYS A 86 -6.22 -15.60 14.07
CA LYS A 86 -4.94 -15.92 14.71
C LYS A 86 -4.81 -15.22 16.06
N GLU A 87 -4.28 -15.93 17.04
CA GLU A 87 -3.87 -15.33 18.31
C GLU A 87 -2.39 -14.97 18.26
N VAL A 88 -2.06 -13.76 18.71
CA VAL A 88 -0.66 -13.29 18.78
C VAL A 88 -0.32 -13.03 20.24
N SER A 89 0.70 -13.72 20.73
CA SER A 89 1.17 -13.56 22.10
C SER A 89 1.82 -12.19 22.32
N GLU A 90 1.65 -11.62 23.51
CA GLU A 90 2.19 -10.29 23.84
C GLU A 90 3.72 -10.25 23.76
N ASN A 91 4.38 -11.39 24.01
CA ASN A 91 5.83 -11.51 23.94
C ASN A 91 6.35 -11.28 22.51
N VAL A 92 5.61 -11.76 21.49
CA VAL A 92 5.95 -11.53 20.07
C VAL A 92 5.72 -10.07 19.68
N LEU A 93 4.65 -9.44 20.19
CA LEU A 93 4.41 -8.02 19.91
C LEU A 93 5.51 -7.13 20.52
N LYS A 94 5.94 -7.43 21.75
CA LYS A 94 7.02 -6.70 22.42
C LYS A 94 8.35 -6.86 21.68
N SER A 95 8.68 -8.04 21.16
CA SER A 95 9.92 -8.24 20.39
C SER A 95 9.92 -7.47 19.05
N ILE A 96 8.76 -7.35 18.38
CA ILE A 96 8.63 -6.53 17.17
C ILE A 96 8.84 -5.04 17.47
N CYS A 97 8.41 -4.57 18.64
CA CYS A 97 8.61 -3.19 19.09
C CYS A 97 10.09 -2.87 19.34
N THR A 98 10.79 -3.76 20.05
CA THR A 98 12.18 -3.53 20.48
C THR A 98 13.21 -3.81 19.40
N ALA A 99 12.85 -4.54 18.34
CA ALA A 99 13.73 -4.75 17.19
C ALA A 99 14.09 -3.40 16.53
N LYS A 100 15.24 -2.83 16.87
CA LYS A 100 15.81 -1.68 16.17
C LYS A 100 16.11 -2.11 14.72
N HIS A 101 15.71 -1.28 13.77
CA HIS A 101 16.16 -1.43 12.40
C HIS A 101 17.63 -0.98 12.40
N ASP A 102 18.58 -1.89 12.17
CA ASP A 102 19.98 -1.52 12.00
C ASP A 102 20.10 -0.63 10.75
N GLU A 103 20.11 0.68 10.95
CA GLU A 103 20.35 1.65 9.90
C GLU A 103 21.81 1.55 9.47
N LYS A 104 22.07 0.70 8.48
CA LYS A 104 23.35 0.71 7.79
C LYS A 104 23.49 2.07 7.09
N PRO A 105 24.63 2.78 7.23
CA PRO A 105 24.78 4.10 6.64
C PRO A 105 24.57 4.01 5.12
N LEU A 106 23.88 5.02 4.56
CA LEU A 106 23.50 5.07 3.13
C LEU A 106 24.69 4.85 2.19
N ASN A 107 25.88 5.24 2.64
CA ASN A 107 27.16 5.07 1.94
C ASN A 107 27.47 3.58 1.61
N CYS A 108 26.98 2.63 2.41
CA CYS A 108 27.12 1.20 2.12
C CYS A 108 26.26 0.74 0.94
N ILE A 109 25.12 1.37 0.71
CA ILE A 109 24.18 1.02 -0.37
C ILE A 109 24.69 1.60 -1.70
N LEU A 110 25.17 2.84 -1.68
CA LEU A 110 25.70 3.53 -2.87
C LEU A 110 26.96 2.85 -3.44
N LYS A 111 27.74 2.16 -2.60
CA LYS A 111 28.90 1.38 -3.05
C LYS A 111 28.54 0.09 -3.81
N HIS A 112 27.27 -0.31 -3.82
CA HIS A 112 26.85 -1.56 -4.45
C HIS A 112 26.69 -1.40 -5.97
N LYS A 113 27.69 -1.86 -6.74
CA LYS A 113 27.76 -1.70 -8.21
C LYS A 113 26.47 -2.07 -8.95
N LYS A 114 25.79 -3.16 -8.58
CA LYS A 114 24.51 -3.55 -9.21
C LYS A 114 23.38 -2.54 -8.95
N LEU A 115 23.32 -1.96 -7.75
CA LEU A 115 22.27 -0.99 -7.42
C LEU A 115 22.52 0.33 -8.14
N LEU A 116 23.78 0.76 -8.19
CA LEU A 116 24.19 1.93 -8.96
C LEU A 116 23.86 1.76 -10.45
N MET A 117 24.18 0.59 -11.03
CA MET A 117 23.90 0.31 -12.45
C MET A 117 22.39 0.27 -12.74
N VAL A 118 21.58 -0.34 -11.88
CA VAL A 118 20.11 -0.31 -12.01
C VAL A 118 19.59 1.13 -11.91
N PHE A 119 20.05 1.90 -10.93
CA PHE A 119 19.66 3.30 -10.75
C PHE A 119 19.99 4.16 -11.98
N VAL A 120 21.19 4.01 -12.53
CA VAL A 120 21.64 4.70 -13.74
C VAL A 120 20.78 4.27 -14.93
N ASN A 121 20.56 2.96 -15.14
CA ASN A 121 19.75 2.47 -16.24
C ASN A 121 18.29 2.92 -16.15
N THR A 122 17.69 2.97 -14.96
CA THR A 122 16.30 3.41 -14.81
C THR A 122 16.11 4.92 -14.95
N ASN A 123 17.14 5.73 -14.68
CA ASN A 123 17.05 7.20 -14.77
C ASN A 123 17.60 7.78 -16.08
N ILE A 124 18.38 7.02 -16.85
CA ILE A 124 18.97 7.48 -18.13
C ILE A 124 18.25 6.87 -19.35
N ILE A 125 17.60 5.71 -19.19
CA ILE A 125 16.93 4.98 -20.30
C ILE A 125 15.42 5.26 -20.35
N TRP A 126 14.89 6.04 -19.40
CA TRP A 126 13.54 6.62 -19.45
C TRP A 126 13.62 8.09 -19.86
#